data_AF-A0AB73QD41-F1
#
_entry.id   AF-A0AB73QD41-F1
#
_cell.length_a   1.000
_cell.length_b   1.000
_cell.length_c   1.000
_cell.angle_alpha   90.00
_cell.angle_beta   90.00
_cell.angle_gamma   90.00
#
_symmetry.space_group_name_H-M   'P 1'
#
loop_
_entity.id
_entity.type
_entity.pdbx_description
1 polymer ?
#
loop_
_entity_poly.entity_id
_entity_poly.type
_entity_poly.pdbx_seq_one_letter_code
_entity_poly.pdbx_strand_id
1 'polypeptide(L)' 'PGAVHFLSWALSDRIAIFYDGLRWEGWRNDLRTLGSDQCFSFFPFLWTQDGSIDRSSRAMIDVIKQFEMNVDLSRL' A
#
# COMPACT_ATOMS: atom_id res chain seq x y z
N PRO A 1 -27.40 -2.01 1.47
CA PRO A 1 -27.33 -0.93 0.45
C PRO A 1 -25.88 -0.43 0.21
N GLY A 2 -25.19 0.09 1.25
CA GLY A 2 -23.84 0.65 1.09
C GLY A 2 -22.77 -0.33 0.57
N ALA A 3 -22.74 -1.56 1.07
CA ALA A 3 -21.77 -2.58 0.62
C ALA A 3 -21.91 -2.94 -0.87
N VAL A 4 -23.14 -2.99 -1.41
CA VAL A 4 -23.39 -3.29 -2.82
C VAL A 4 -22.91 -2.14 -3.72
N HIS A 5 -23.12 -0.89 -3.32
CA HIS A 5 -22.61 0.27 -4.04
C HIS A 5 -21.08 0.34 -3.99
N PHE A 6 -20.46 0.02 -2.85
CA PHE A 6 -19.00 -0.08 -2.75
C PHE A 6 -18.46 -1.14 -3.69
N LEU A 7 -19.05 -2.34 -3.69
CA LEU A 7 -18.59 -3.42 -4.56
C LEU A 7 -18.76 -3.06 -6.04
N SER A 8 -19.89 -2.45 -6.43
CA SER A 8 -20.12 -1.96 -7.79
C SER A 8 -19.08 -0.93 -8.22
N TRP A 9 -18.70 -0.02 -7.32
CA TRP A 9 -17.62 0.94 -7.55
C TRP A 9 -16.25 0.27 -7.65
N ALA A 10 -15.93 -0.62 -6.73
CA ALA A 10 -14.62 -1.28 -6.62
C ALA A 10 -14.34 -2.23 -7.79
N LEU A 11 -15.38 -2.83 -8.38
CA LEU A 11 -15.29 -3.69 -9.56
C LEU A 11 -15.39 -2.91 -10.88
N SER A 12 -15.43 -1.58 -10.84
CA SER A 12 -15.39 -0.72 -12.02
C SER A 12 -13.99 -0.12 -12.21
N ASP A 13 -13.74 0.53 -13.35
CA ASP A 13 -12.49 1.24 -13.63
C ASP A 13 -12.18 2.37 -12.63
N ARG A 14 -13.15 2.78 -11.83
CA ARG A 14 -12.98 3.81 -10.80
C ARG A 14 -11.95 3.41 -9.74
N ILE A 15 -11.75 2.12 -9.50
CA ILE A 15 -10.70 1.67 -8.58
C ILE A 15 -9.30 1.93 -9.15
N ALA A 16 -9.12 1.87 -10.47
CA ALA A 16 -7.86 2.19 -11.09
C ALA A 16 -7.53 3.68 -10.93
N ILE A 17 -8.54 4.53 -11.16
CA ILE A 17 -8.46 5.99 -10.98
C ILE A 17 -8.20 6.36 -9.52
N PHE A 18 -8.86 5.70 -8.57
CA PHE A 18 -8.70 5.99 -7.14
C PHE A 18 -7.29 5.73 -6.63
N TYR A 19 -6.64 4.69 -7.14
CA TYR A 19 -5.25 4.36 -6.80
C TYR A 19 -4.24 4.94 -7.79
N ASP A 20 -4.65 5.89 -8.63
CA ASP A 20 -3.73 6.58 -9.53
C ASP A 20 -2.72 7.40 -8.71
N GLY A 21 -1.45 7.38 -9.12
CA GLY A 21 -0.34 8.00 -8.38
C GLY A 21 0.04 7.32 -7.05
N LEU A 22 -0.69 6.31 -6.58
CA LEU A 22 -0.39 5.56 -5.35
C LEU A 22 0.43 4.28 -5.60
N ARG A 23 0.83 4.02 -6.85
CA ARG A 23 1.55 2.81 -7.25
C ARG A 23 2.86 3.18 -7.95
N TRP A 24 3.92 2.44 -7.65
CA TRP A 24 5.24 2.64 -8.27
C TRP A 24 5.33 1.92 -9.62
N GLU A 25 6.29 2.31 -10.46
CA GLU A 25 6.57 1.60 -11.70
C GLU A 25 6.92 0.13 -11.43
N GLY A 26 6.32 -0.80 -12.16
CA GLY A 26 6.59 -2.24 -11.99
C GLY A 26 5.86 -2.94 -10.83
N TRP A 27 5.04 -2.22 -10.04
CA TRP A 27 4.35 -2.77 -8.85
C TRP A 27 3.61 -4.10 -9.07
N ARG A 28 3.05 -4.32 -10.26
CA ARG A 28 2.34 -5.57 -10.59
C ARG A 28 3.27 -6.78 -10.62
N ASN A 29 4.52 -6.62 -11.03
CA ASN A 29 5.50 -7.69 -11.04
C ASN A 29 5.97 -8.00 -9.63
N ASP A 30 6.25 -6.94 -8.86
CA ASP A 30 6.69 -7.07 -7.47
C ASP A 30 5.62 -7.76 -6.61
N LEU A 31 4.34 -7.40 -6.77
CA LEU A 31 3.23 -8.08 -6.09
C LEU A 31 3.11 -9.57 -6.41
N ARG A 32 3.53 -10.03 -7.60
CA ARG A 32 3.49 -11.46 -7.93
C ARG A 32 4.48 -12.27 -7.11
N THR A 33 5.50 -11.61 -6.54
CA THR A 33 6.52 -12.25 -5.71
C THR A 33 6.17 -12.26 -4.23
N LEU A 34 5.08 -11.58 -3.85
CA LEU A 34 4.67 -11.39 -2.47
C LEU A 34 4.04 -12.68 -1.90
N GLY A 35 4.47 -13.09 -0.70
CA GLY A 35 3.72 -14.04 0.11
C GLY A 35 2.37 -13.47 0.56
N SER A 36 1.40 -14.34 0.87
CA SER A 36 0.07 -13.93 1.35
C SER A 36 0.10 -13.20 2.71
N ASP A 37 1.18 -13.35 3.44
CA ASP A 37 1.47 -12.79 4.76
C ASP A 37 2.49 -11.65 4.72
N GLN A 38 2.86 -11.18 3.53
CA GLN A 38 3.86 -10.13 3.33
C GLN A 38 3.24 -8.83 2.82
N CYS A 39 4.00 -7.74 2.92
CA CYS A 39 3.69 -6.45 2.34
C CYS A 39 4.97 -5.67 2.02
N PHE A 40 4.82 -4.50 1.39
CA PHE A 40 5.92 -3.57 1.18
C PHE A 40 5.97 -2.51 2.28
N SER A 41 7.09 -2.44 2.97
CA SER A 41 7.47 -1.33 3.84
C SER A 41 8.24 -0.28 3.04
N PHE A 42 8.12 0.99 3.44
CA PHE A 42 8.75 2.13 2.77
C PHE A 42 9.56 2.96 3.75
N PHE A 43 10.77 3.39 3.37
CA PHE A 43 11.55 4.36 4.12
C PHE A 43 12.23 5.39 3.20
N PRO A 44 12.06 6.71 3.42
CA PRO A 44 11.18 7.34 4.41
C PRO A 44 9.71 6.93 4.24
N PHE A 45 8.94 6.90 5.33
CA PHE A 45 7.55 6.44 5.29
C PHE A 45 6.70 7.31 4.38
N LEU A 46 5.74 6.71 3.65
CA LEU A 46 4.93 7.44 2.66
C LEU A 46 4.05 8.56 3.25
N TRP A 47 3.82 8.56 4.57
CA TRP A 47 3.07 9.61 5.26
C TRP A 47 3.97 10.75 5.79
N THR A 48 5.30 10.65 5.67
CA THR A 48 6.20 11.76 6.03
C THR A 48 6.39 12.71 4.86
N GLN A 49 6.86 13.93 5.15
CA GLN A 49 7.14 14.95 4.14
C GLN A 49 8.16 14.47 3.07
N ASP A 50 9.11 13.63 3.47
CA ASP A 50 10.15 13.10 2.58
C ASP A 50 9.75 11.79 1.89
N GLY A 51 8.61 11.21 2.27
CA GLY A 51 8.08 9.98 1.71
C GLY A 51 7.73 10.12 0.23
N SER A 52 8.04 9.09 -0.56
CA SER A 52 7.73 9.08 -1.99
C SER A 52 7.52 7.66 -2.49
N ILE A 53 6.44 7.45 -3.25
CA ILE A 53 6.16 6.16 -3.87
C ILE A 53 7.28 5.71 -4.82
N ASP A 54 8.02 6.65 -5.43
CA ASP A 54 9.10 6.34 -6.38
C ASP A 54 10.48 6.32 -5.71
N ARG A 55 10.73 7.24 -4.78
CA ARG A 55 12.08 7.44 -4.20
C ARG A 55 12.32 6.76 -2.86
N SER A 56 11.28 6.48 -2.08
CA SER A 56 11.46 5.76 -0.82
C SER A 56 11.95 4.34 -1.13
N SER A 57 12.93 3.89 -0.37
CA SER A 57 13.38 2.50 -0.40
C SER A 57 12.24 1.60 0.04
N ARG A 58 12.09 0.47 -0.66
CA ARG A 58 11.05 -0.54 -0.39
C ARG A 58 11.68 -1.83 0.10
N ALA A 59 11.04 -2.47 1.08
CA ALA A 59 11.40 -3.81 1.53
C ALA A 59 10.16 -4.68 1.66
N MET A 60 10.25 -5.95 1.24
CA MET A 60 9.21 -6.93 1.50
C MET A 60 9.37 -7.48 2.91
N ILE A 61 8.35 -7.33 3.75
CA ILE A 61 8.35 -7.76 5.15
C ILE A 61 7.04 -8.44 5.52
N ASP A 62 7.01 -9.14 6.65
CA ASP A 62 5.78 -9.72 7.18
C ASP A 62 4.77 -8.61 7.52
N VAL A 63 3.52 -8.79 7.11
CA VAL A 63 2.45 -7.80 7.28
C VAL A 63 2.22 -7.46 8.75
N ILE A 64 2.43 -8.43 9.65
CA ILE A 64 2.28 -8.22 11.09
C ILE A 64 3.34 -7.23 11.61
N LYS A 65 4.59 -7.33 11.13
CA LYS A 65 5.68 -6.41 11.51
C LYS A 65 5.41 -4.99 11.02
N GLN A 66 4.91 -4.84 9.78
CA GLN A 66 4.53 -3.54 9.25
C GLN A 66 3.39 -2.91 10.08
N PHE A 67 2.40 -3.71 10.46
CA PHE A 67 1.26 -3.24 11.24
C PHE A 67 1.69 -2.79 12.64
N GLU A 68 2.47 -3.61 13.35
CA GLU A 68 3.00 -3.28 14.68
C GLU A 68 3.81 -1.98 14.64
N MET A 69 4.72 -1.84 13.66
CA MET A 69 5.49 -0.61 13.47
C MET A 69 4.59 0.63 13.28
N ASN A 70 3.53 0.53 12.48
CA ASN A 70 2.61 1.65 12.25
C ASN A 70 1.82 2.01 13.52
N VAL A 71 1.40 1.00 14.29
CA VAL A 71 0.70 1.21 15.56
C VAL A 71 1.60 1.90 16.56
N ASP A 72 2.86 1.48 16.68
CA ASP A 72 3.81 2.11 17.58
C ASP A 72 4.11 3.55 17.16
N LEU A 73 4.31 3.82 15.87
CA LEU A 73 4.54 5.17 15.35
C LEU A 73 3.32 6.10 15.54
N SER A 74 2.10 5.57 15.53
CA SER A 74 0.89 6.37 15.78
C SER A 74 0.72 6.82 17.24
N ARG A 75 1.50 6.23 18.16
CA ARG A 75 1.46 6.51 19.60
C ARG A 75 2.56 7.48 20.05
N LEU A 76 3.48 7.84 19.14
CA LEU A 76 4.52 8.84 19.34
C LEU A 76 3.96 10.24 19.03
#